data_AF-A0A172Y241-F1
#
_entry.id   AF-A0A172Y241-F1
#
_cell.length_a   1.000
_cell.length_b   1.000
_cell.length_c   1.000
_cell.angle_alpha   90.00
_cell.angle_beta   90.00
_cell.angle_gamma   90.00
#
_symmetry.space_group_name_H-M   'P 1'
#
loop_
_entity.id
_entity.type
_entity.pdbx_description
1 polymer ?
#
loop_
_entity_poly.entity_id
_entity_poly.type
_entity_poly.pdbx_seq_one_letter_code
_entity_poly.pdbx_strand_id
1 'polypeptide(L)'
;MRAKVRGRQGFSLIEALVALAIASMTLMAIFELQIQMARGQQRAALAIEQVAAQENALALTRHLNPMAEPYGRIALPGGDVVTWSAEAKSERRTNAGFPSGDGAFEVQLYQVTVGVERQGGRSPAPLVFDRLGWRRLEIEG
;
A
#
# COMPACT_ATOMS: atom_id res chain seq x y z
N MET A 1 -64.40 52.74 15.66
CA MET A 1 -63.43 51.89 14.92
C MET A 1 -62.65 51.05 15.92
N ARG A 2 -62.83 49.72 15.94
CA ARG A 2 -62.04 48.80 16.79
C ARG A 2 -60.93 48.19 15.95
N ALA A 3 -59.68 48.39 16.35
CA ALA A 3 -58.53 47.73 15.73
C ALA A 3 -58.62 46.22 16.00
N LYS A 4 -58.74 45.42 14.94
CA LYS A 4 -58.59 43.96 15.00
C LYS A 4 -57.14 43.66 15.35
N VAL A 5 -56.90 43.22 16.59
CA VAL A 5 -55.64 42.57 16.95
C VAL A 5 -55.56 41.29 16.11
N ARG A 6 -54.67 41.28 15.11
CA ARG A 6 -54.29 40.05 14.41
C ARG A 6 -53.69 39.12 15.48
N GLY A 7 -54.43 38.08 15.85
CA GLY A 7 -53.89 37.03 16.70
C GLY A 7 -52.61 36.51 16.04
N ARG A 8 -51.48 36.69 16.73
CA ARG A 8 -50.25 35.98 16.38
C ARG A 8 -50.61 34.50 16.48
N GLN A 9 -50.75 33.81 15.36
CA GLN A 9 -50.88 32.36 15.35
C GLN A 9 -49.56 31.83 15.92
N GLY A 10 -49.55 31.60 17.24
CA GLY A 10 -48.42 31.00 17.93
C GLY A 10 -48.31 29.55 17.47
N PHE A 11 -47.07 29.15 17.17
CA PHE A 11 -46.69 27.77 16.83
C PHE A 11 -47.41 26.79 17.75
N SER A 12 -48.15 25.85 17.17
CA SER A 12 -48.81 24.78 17.92
C SER A 12 -47.77 23.85 18.54
N LEU A 13 -48.07 23.28 19.72
CA LEU A 13 -47.22 22.25 20.34
C LEU A 13 -46.96 21.08 19.38
N ILE A 14 -47.96 20.70 18.58
CA ILE A 14 -47.84 19.66 17.55
C ILE A 14 -46.83 20.07 16.47
N GLU A 15 -46.82 21.34 16.10
CA GLU A 15 -45.94 21.86 15.05
C GLU A 15 -44.47 21.89 15.51
N ALA A 16 -44.23 22.25 16.78
CA ALA A 16 -42.91 22.15 17.39
C ALA A 16 -42.42 20.69 17.46
N LEU A 17 -43.31 19.73 17.78
CA LEU A 17 -42.98 18.31 17.78
C LEU A 17 -42.67 17.78 16.38
N VAL A 18 -43.46 18.17 15.38
CA VAL A 18 -43.22 17.80 13.97
C VAL A 18 -41.90 18.39 13.48
N ALA A 19 -41.64 19.67 13.79
CA ALA A 19 -40.38 20.32 13.43
C ALA A 19 -39.18 19.63 14.09
N LEU A 20 -39.28 19.27 15.38
CA LEU A 20 -38.25 18.52 16.09
C LEU A 20 -38.05 17.13 15.48
N ALA A 21 -39.12 16.43 15.09
CA ALA A 21 -39.03 15.13 14.45
C ALA A 21 -38.31 15.23 13.10
N ILE A 22 -38.69 16.19 12.26
CA ILE A 22 -38.03 16.44 10.96
C ILE A 22 -36.56 16.82 11.17
N ALA A 23 -36.27 17.73 12.10
CA ALA A 23 -34.91 18.12 12.44
C ALA A 23 -34.08 16.92 12.94
N SER A 24 -34.67 16.05 13.76
CA SER A 24 -34.00 14.86 14.28
C SER A 24 -33.67 13.87 13.16
N MET A 25 -34.62 13.61 12.26
CA MET A 25 -34.41 12.71 11.11
C MET A 25 -33.31 13.23 10.17
N THR A 26 -33.33 14.53 9.88
CA THR A 26 -32.30 15.15 9.03
C THR A 26 -30.91 15.11 9.69
N LEU A 27 -30.84 15.38 11.00
CA LEU A 27 -29.59 15.31 11.75
C LEU A 27 -29.03 13.88 11.80
N MET A 28 -29.90 12.87 11.97
CA MET A 28 -29.51 11.46 11.89
C MET A 28 -28.89 11.12 10.53
N ALA A 29 -29.52 11.53 9.43
CA ALA A 29 -28.99 11.30 8.08
C ALA A 29 -27.61 11.96 7.87
N ILE A 30 -27.41 13.17 8.40
CA ILE A 30 -26.11 13.86 8.35
C ILE A 30 -25.05 13.08 9.14
N PHE A 31 -25.39 12.60 10.34
CA PHE A 31 -24.44 11.82 11.14
C PHE A 31 -24.08 10.49 10.50
N GLU A 32 -25.05 9.80 9.90
CA GLU A 32 -24.77 8.57 9.15
C GLU A 32 -23.80 8.83 8.00
N LEU A 33 -24.00 9.91 7.24
CA LEU A 33 -23.08 10.32 6.18
C LEU A 33 -21.68 10.62 6.73
N GLN A 34 -21.57 11.34 7.84
CA GLN A 34 -20.27 11.62 8.49
C GLN A 34 -19.54 10.34 8.90
N ILE A 35 -20.25 9.38 9.49
CA ILE A 35 -19.69 8.09 9.87
C ILE A 35 -19.20 7.32 8.64
N GLN A 36 -19.98 7.33 7.55
CA GLN A 36 -19.58 6.70 6.29
C GLN A 36 -18.32 7.34 5.71
N MET A 37 -18.23 8.68 5.70
CA MET A 37 -17.05 9.41 5.23
C MET A 37 -15.82 9.10 6.09
N ALA A 38 -15.95 9.12 7.42
CA ALA A 38 -14.85 8.81 8.34
C ALA A 38 -14.32 7.37 8.12
N ARG A 39 -15.21 6.39 7.98
CA ARG A 39 -14.83 5.00 7.65
C ARG A 39 -14.19 4.90 6.26
N GLY A 40 -14.66 5.69 5.30
CA GLY A 40 -14.05 5.80 3.97
C GLY A 40 -12.62 6.30 4.04
N GLN A 41 -12.39 7.39 4.78
CA GLN A 41 -11.06 7.98 4.98
C GLN A 41 -10.10 7.01 5.67
N GLN A 42 -10.55 6.32 6.71
CA GLN A 42 -9.72 5.33 7.41
C GLN A 42 -9.28 4.20 6.46
N ARG A 43 -10.19 3.69 5.62
CA ARG A 43 -9.85 2.67 4.62
C ARG A 43 -8.87 3.19 3.57
N ALA A 44 -9.06 4.44 3.10
CA ALA A 44 -8.15 5.06 2.15
C ALA A 44 -6.75 5.25 2.73
N ALA A 45 -6.64 5.70 3.99
CA ALA A 45 -5.37 5.84 4.68
C ALA A 45 -4.62 4.51 4.80
N LEU A 46 -5.32 3.44 5.20
CA LEU A 46 -4.75 2.09 5.27
C LEU A 46 -4.28 1.57 3.91
N ALA A 47 -4.99 1.88 2.83
CA ALA A 47 -4.59 1.50 1.48
C ALA A 47 -3.32 2.24 1.03
N ILE A 48 -3.23 3.55 1.31
CA ILE A 48 -2.05 4.37 1.02
C ILE A 48 -0.83 3.85 1.77
N GLU A 49 -0.96 3.53 3.06
CA GLU A 49 0.13 2.96 3.85
C GLU A 49 0.62 1.61 3.28
N GLN A 50 -0.30 0.75 2.83
CA GLN A 50 0.07 -0.53 2.23
C GLN A 50 0.86 -0.36 0.94
N VAL A 51 0.45 0.58 0.07
CA VAL A 51 1.17 0.90 -1.17
C VAL A 51 2.55 1.46 -0.86
N ALA A 52 2.65 2.42 0.06
CA ALA A 52 3.93 3.01 0.45
C ALA A 52 4.90 1.96 1.01
N ALA A 53 4.42 1.00 1.80
CA ALA A 53 5.25 -0.10 2.30
C ALA A 53 5.79 -0.99 1.17
N GLN A 54 4.97 -1.31 0.16
CA GLN A 54 5.41 -2.08 -1.01
C GLN A 54 6.42 -1.32 -1.87
N GLU A 55 6.19 -0.03 -2.12
CA GLU A 55 7.12 0.81 -2.89
C GLU A 55 8.48 0.94 -2.20
N ASN A 56 8.48 1.12 -0.88
CA ASN A 56 9.71 1.15 -0.09
C ASN A 56 10.46 -0.19 -0.16
N ALA A 57 9.76 -1.32 -0.02
CA ALA A 57 10.37 -2.63 -0.13
C ALA A 57 10.98 -2.88 -1.52
N LEU A 58 10.30 -2.45 -2.59
CA LEU A 58 10.85 -2.50 -3.95
C LEU A 58 12.09 -1.61 -4.09
N ALA A 59 12.06 -0.39 -3.56
CA ALA A 59 13.19 0.53 -3.61
C ALA A 59 14.43 -0.06 -2.91
N LEU A 60 14.25 -0.65 -1.73
CA LEU A 60 15.31 -1.28 -0.95
C LEU A 60 15.92 -2.51 -1.64
N THR A 61 15.10 -3.25 -2.38
CA THR A 61 15.55 -4.46 -3.11
C THR A 61 15.96 -4.17 -4.56
N ARG A 62 15.83 -2.93 -5.04
CA ARG A 62 16.07 -2.53 -6.44
C ARG A 62 17.51 -2.75 -6.92
N HIS A 63 18.49 -2.82 -6.02
CA HIS A 63 19.89 -3.02 -6.37
C HIS A 63 20.45 -4.38 -5.95
N LEU A 64 19.59 -5.26 -5.40
CA LEU A 64 19.96 -6.62 -5.03
C LEU A 64 20.56 -7.38 -6.22
N ASN A 65 21.61 -8.17 -5.99
CA ASN A 65 22.04 -9.19 -6.94
C ASN A 65 21.52 -10.56 -6.46
N PRO A 66 20.45 -11.12 -7.05
CA PRO A 66 19.84 -12.36 -6.57
C PRO A 66 20.76 -13.59 -6.71
N MET A 67 21.81 -13.49 -7.53
CA MET A 67 22.82 -14.54 -7.66
C MET A 67 23.82 -14.54 -6.49
N ALA A 68 24.06 -13.38 -5.87
CA ALA A 68 24.93 -13.24 -4.70
C ALA A 68 24.16 -13.38 -3.39
N GLU A 69 22.97 -12.76 -3.31
CA GLU A 69 22.11 -12.71 -2.12
C GLU A 69 20.70 -13.22 -2.45
N PRO A 70 20.52 -14.55 -2.55
CA PRO A 70 19.24 -15.14 -2.93
C PRO A 70 18.18 -15.04 -1.82
N TYR A 71 18.58 -14.81 -0.58
CA TYR A 71 17.68 -14.60 0.55
C TYR A 71 18.24 -13.49 1.44
N GLY A 72 17.34 -12.77 2.10
CA GLY A 72 17.77 -11.79 3.08
C GLY A 72 16.63 -11.06 3.77
N ARG A 73 17.03 -10.19 4.69
CA ARG A 73 16.14 -9.38 5.51
C ARG A 73 16.74 -8.02 5.82
N ILE A 74 15.91 -6.99 5.84
CA ILE A 74 16.26 -5.64 6.28
C ILE A 74 15.27 -5.22 7.35
N ALA A 75 15.75 -4.94 8.55
CA ALA A 75 14.93 -4.35 9.61
C ALA A 75 14.82 -2.84 9.39
N LEU A 76 13.59 -2.32 9.44
CA LEU A 76 13.31 -0.90 9.29
C LEU A 76 13.17 -0.24 10.67
N PRO A 77 13.49 1.07 10.77
CA PRO A 77 13.08 1.86 11.93
C PRO A 77 11.56 1.78 12.11
N GLY A 78 11.10 1.45 13.32
CA GLY A 78 9.68 1.20 13.61
C GLY A 78 9.26 -0.27 13.63
N GLY A 79 10.21 -1.21 13.45
CA GLY A 79 10.00 -2.64 13.75
C GLY A 79 9.54 -3.50 12.58
N ASP A 80 9.20 -2.89 11.44
CA ASP A 80 8.87 -3.61 10.21
C ASP A 80 10.13 -4.31 9.63
N VAL A 81 9.93 -5.43 8.95
CA VAL A 81 11.01 -6.20 8.34
C VAL A 81 10.69 -6.46 6.88
N VAL A 82 11.57 -6.04 5.97
CA VAL A 82 11.53 -6.42 4.55
C VAL A 82 12.28 -7.73 4.39
N THR A 83 11.66 -8.72 3.74
CA THR A 83 12.26 -10.03 3.47
C THR A 83 12.22 -10.32 1.96
N TRP A 84 13.19 -11.07 1.46
CA TRP A 84 13.15 -11.54 0.07
C TRP A 84 13.67 -12.96 -0.08
N SER A 85 13.18 -13.63 -1.12
CA SER A 85 13.71 -14.89 -1.65
C SER A 85 13.80 -14.81 -3.18
N ALA A 86 14.80 -15.46 -3.74
CA ALA A 86 15.04 -15.51 -5.18
C ALA A 86 15.15 -16.97 -5.66
N GLU A 87 14.34 -17.32 -6.65
CA GLU A 87 14.33 -18.64 -7.29
C GLU A 87 14.80 -18.52 -8.74
N ALA A 88 15.72 -19.38 -9.16
CA ALA A 88 16.22 -19.38 -10.52
C ALA A 88 15.14 -19.80 -11.52
N LYS A 89 14.91 -19.00 -12.56
CA LYS A 89 13.96 -19.27 -13.67
C LYS A 89 14.62 -19.75 -14.95
N SER A 90 15.93 -19.55 -15.09
CA SER A 90 16.69 -19.94 -16.27
C SER A 90 17.92 -20.73 -15.89
N GLU A 91 18.55 -21.36 -16.88
CA GLU A 91 19.93 -21.81 -16.77
C GLU A 91 20.89 -20.61 -16.70
N ARG A 92 22.09 -20.87 -16.17
CA ARG A 92 23.18 -19.89 -16.18
C ARG A 92 23.77 -19.79 -17.58
N ARG A 93 24.11 -18.57 -17.99
CA ARG A 93 24.76 -18.33 -19.28
C ARG A 93 25.92 -17.37 -19.09
N THR A 94 27.05 -17.70 -19.69
CA THR A 94 28.16 -16.75 -19.83
C THR A 94 27.76 -15.68 -20.84
N ASN A 95 28.01 -14.42 -20.53
CA ASN A 95 27.75 -13.35 -21.49
C ASN A 95 28.70 -13.47 -22.68
N ALA A 96 28.29 -13.02 -23.86
CA ALA A 96 29.20 -12.97 -25.01
C ALA A 96 30.27 -11.90 -24.78
N GLY A 97 31.54 -12.24 -25.00
CA GLY A 97 32.66 -11.31 -25.07
C GLY A 97 32.68 -10.57 -26.41
N PHE A 98 33.05 -9.29 -26.39
CA PHE A 98 33.29 -8.50 -27.60
C PHE A 98 34.81 -8.39 -27.85
N PRO A 99 35.33 -8.59 -29.08
CA PRO A 99 34.66 -8.90 -30.35
C PRO A 99 34.44 -10.40 -30.63
N SER A 100 34.98 -11.31 -29.80
CA SER A 100 34.74 -12.76 -29.86
C SER A 100 35.16 -13.44 -28.55
N GLY A 101 34.49 -14.53 -28.17
CA GLY A 101 34.82 -15.34 -26.98
C GLY A 101 33.78 -15.26 -25.87
N ASP A 102 34.04 -15.97 -24.77
CA ASP A 102 33.25 -15.88 -23.54
C ASP A 102 33.59 -14.58 -22.79
N GLY A 103 32.56 -13.90 -22.28
CA GLY A 103 32.73 -12.68 -21.51
C GLY A 103 33.00 -12.97 -20.02
N ALA A 104 33.31 -11.91 -19.28
CA ALA A 104 33.74 -12.02 -17.88
C ALA A 104 32.59 -12.24 -16.86
N PHE A 105 31.36 -12.50 -17.30
CA PHE A 105 30.20 -12.60 -16.42
C PHE A 105 29.35 -13.82 -16.72
N GLU A 106 28.93 -14.50 -15.66
CA GLU A 106 27.84 -15.45 -15.68
C GLU A 106 26.56 -14.73 -15.25
N VAL A 107 25.47 -14.91 -16.00
CA VAL A 107 24.16 -14.32 -15.72
C VAL A 107 23.08 -15.38 -15.65
N GLN A 108 22.06 -15.13 -14.82
CA GLN A 108 20.91 -16.02 -14.65
C GLN A 108 19.66 -15.20 -14.30
N LEU A 109 18.50 -15.59 -14.83
CA LEU A 109 17.23 -14.96 -14.51
C LEU A 109 16.65 -15.59 -13.23
N TYR A 110 16.18 -14.73 -12.32
CA TYR A 110 15.54 -15.12 -11.08
C TYR A 110 14.13 -14.53 -10.97
N GLN A 111 13.21 -15.26 -10.34
CA GLN A 111 12.00 -14.70 -9.75
C GLN A 111 12.33 -14.27 -8.34
N VAL A 112 12.14 -12.99 -8.02
CA VAL A 112 12.32 -12.45 -6.67
C VAL A 112 10.95 -12.21 -6.06
N THR A 113 10.72 -12.78 -4.88
CA THR A 113 9.55 -12.51 -4.05
C THR A 113 9.97 -11.67 -2.85
N VAL A 114 9.37 -10.49 -2.72
CA VAL A 114 9.66 -9.53 -1.64
C VAL A 114 8.44 -9.39 -0.75
N GLY A 115 8.62 -9.62 0.55
CA GLY A 115 7.59 -9.45 1.58
C GLY A 115 7.91 -8.29 2.53
N VAL A 116 6.86 -7.77 3.17
CA VAL A 116 6.99 -6.85 4.30
C VAL A 116 6.25 -7.43 5.48
N GLU A 117 6.97 -7.76 6.53
CA GLU A 117 6.44 -8.17 7.82
C GLU A 117 6.25 -6.92 8.67
N ARG A 118 5.00 -6.48 8.85
CA ARG A 118 4.72 -5.32 9.69
C ARG A 118 4.67 -5.70 11.16
N GLN A 119 5.27 -4.87 12.02
CA GLN A 119 5.13 -5.04 13.46
C GLN A 119 3.68 -4.77 13.91
N GLY A 120 3.00 -3.84 13.23
CA GLY A 120 1.62 -3.45 13.49
C GLY A 120 0.74 -3.51 12.26
N GLY A 121 -0.50 -3.98 12.45
CA GLY A 121 -1.48 -4.07 11.37
C GLY A 121 -1.23 -5.23 10.41
N ARG A 122 -1.79 -5.14 9.20
CA ARG A 122 -1.69 -6.19 8.18
C ARG A 122 -0.48 -5.93 7.28
N SER A 123 0.31 -6.97 7.06
CA SER A 123 1.34 -7.01 6.03
C SER A 123 0.72 -6.90 4.63
N PRO A 124 1.27 -6.07 3.74
CA PRO A 124 0.84 -6.04 2.35
C PRO A 124 1.12 -7.37 1.64
N ALA A 125 0.45 -7.59 0.50
CA ALA A 125 0.77 -8.75 -0.33
C ALA A 125 2.22 -8.68 -0.81
N PRO A 126 2.90 -9.83 -0.96
CA PRO A 126 4.27 -9.85 -1.47
C PRO A 126 4.32 -9.37 -2.92
N LEU A 127 5.41 -8.69 -3.26
CA LEU A 127 5.71 -8.27 -4.62
C LEU A 127 6.54 -9.37 -5.30
N VAL A 128 6.20 -9.71 -6.54
CA VAL A 128 6.93 -10.70 -7.33
C VAL A 128 7.40 -10.05 -8.63
N PHE A 129 8.68 -10.16 -8.94
CA PHE A 129 9.25 -9.64 -10.18
C PHE A 129 10.45 -10.48 -10.66
N ASP A 130 10.74 -10.38 -11.95
CA ASP A 130 11.90 -11.06 -12.55
C ASP A 130 13.13 -10.14 -12.50
N ARG A 131 14.30 -10.73 -12.22
CA ARG A 131 15.56 -9.98 -12.10
C ARG A 131 16.77 -10.80 -12.56
N LEU A 132 17.69 -10.13 -13.25
CA LEU A 132 18.97 -10.74 -13.61
C LEU A 132 19.92 -10.73 -12.40
N GLY A 133 20.41 -11.90 -12.05
CA GLY A 133 21.58 -12.07 -11.21
C GLY A 133 22.84 -12.20 -12.06
N TRP A 134 23.97 -11.77 -11.52
CA TRP A 134 25.24 -11.80 -12.23
C TRP A 134 26.40 -12.15 -11.29
N ARG A 135 27.44 -12.77 -11.82
CA ARG A 135 28.69 -13.04 -11.11
C ARG A 135 29.85 -12.86 -12.06
N ARG A 136 30.89 -12.15 -11.62
CA ARG A 136 32.13 -12.05 -12.39
C ARG A 136 32.85 -13.39 -12.36
N LEU A 137 33.26 -13.88 -13.51
CA LEU A 137 34.16 -15.00 -13.65
C LEU A 137 35.58 -14.49 -13.39
N GLU A 138 36.32 -15.11 -12.48
CA GLU A 138 37.76 -14.88 -12.37
C GLU A 138 38.40 -15.45 -13.63
N ILE A 139 38.96 -14.56 -14.46
CA ILE A 139 39.76 -14.96 -15.61
C ILE A 139 41.13 -15.28 -15.03
N GLU A 140 41.43 -16.56 -14.77
CA GLU A 140 42.82 -16.99 -14.61
C GLU A 140 43.55 -16.67 -15.94
N GLY A 141 44.55 -15.81 -15.85
CA GLY A 141 45.36 -15.33 -16.98
C GLY A 141 46.49 -16.29 -17.35
#